data_AF-A0A952RDF7-F1
#
_entry.id   AF-A0A952RDF7-F1
#
_cell.length_a   1.000
_cell.length_b   1.000
_cell.length_c   1.000
_cell.angle_alpha   90.00
_cell.angle_beta   90.00
_cell.angle_gamma   90.00
#
_symmetry.space_group_name_H-M   'P 1'
#
loop_
_entity.id
_entity.type
_entity.pdbx_description
1 polymer ?
#
loop_
_entity_poly.entity_id
_entity_poly.type
_entity_poly.pdbx_seq_one_letter_code
_entity_poly.pdbx_strand_id
1 'polypeptide(L)'
;MKPWQLLWAPAALRDLHAVPHWRSAERIDEAVQRLAETGEGPTRRAAIEGRLEDILLVPPYFVVLSRVREDRTIVVWRIIRFA
;
A
#
# COMPACT_ATOMS: atom_id res chain seq x y z
N MET A 1 9.32 -13.26 12.63
CA MET A 1 9.18 -11.79 12.75
C MET A 1 7.71 -11.50 13.03
N LYS A 2 7.36 -10.53 13.89
CA LYS A 2 5.93 -10.26 14.19
C LYS A 2 5.26 -9.54 12.98
N PRO A 3 4.05 -9.91 12.55
CA PRO A 3 3.35 -9.18 11.47
C PRO A 3 3.14 -7.70 11.83
N TRP A 4 3.07 -6.86 10.81
CA TRP A 4 2.63 -5.47 10.90
C TRP A 4 1.11 -5.42 10.96
N GLN A 5 0.55 -4.46 11.69
CA GLN A 5 -0.87 -4.13 11.62
C GLN A 5 -1.14 -3.34 10.34
N LEU A 6 -2.28 -3.60 9.71
CA LEU A 6 -2.73 -2.87 8.52
C LEU A 6 -3.83 -1.89 8.90
N LEU A 7 -3.63 -0.63 8.50
CA LEU A 7 -4.65 0.41 8.55
C LEU A 7 -4.91 0.91 7.14
N TRP A 8 -6.13 0.77 6.66
CA TRP A 8 -6.55 1.33 5.38
C TRP A 8 -7.18 2.70 5.61
N ALA A 9 -6.60 3.76 5.05
CA ALA A 9 -7.25 5.06 5.03
C ALA A 9 -8.55 4.97 4.20
N PRO A 10 -9.61 5.74 4.56
CA PRO A 10 -10.85 5.73 3.80
C PRO A 10 -10.68 6.05 2.30
N ALA A 11 -9.66 6.86 1.95
CA ALA A 11 -9.32 7.13 0.56
C ALA A 11 -8.77 5.90 -0.17
N ALA A 12 -7.89 5.13 0.47
CA ALA A 12 -7.36 3.89 -0.11
C ALA A 12 -8.45 2.85 -0.34
N LEU A 13 -9.42 2.71 0.59
CA LEU A 13 -10.55 1.81 0.39
C LEU A 13 -11.41 2.21 -0.82
N ARG A 14 -11.66 3.52 -0.99
CA ARG A 14 -12.36 4.03 -2.18
C ARG A 14 -11.56 3.78 -3.46
N ASP A 15 -10.25 4.03 -3.45
CA ASP A 15 -9.39 3.77 -4.59
C ASP A 15 -9.39 2.27 -4.95
N LEU A 16 -9.33 1.37 -3.96
CA LEU A 16 -9.38 -0.08 -4.14
C LEU A 16 -10.71 -0.52 -4.76
N HIS A 17 -11.84 -0.01 -4.27
CA HIS A 17 -13.16 -0.29 -4.83
C HIS A 17 -13.36 0.29 -6.23
N ALA A 18 -12.63 1.35 -6.59
CA ALA A 18 -12.67 1.95 -7.92
C ALA A 18 -11.81 1.21 -8.95
N VAL A 19 -11.03 0.19 -8.54
CA VAL A 19 -10.24 -0.64 -9.46
C VAL A 19 -11.20 -1.40 -10.41
N PRO A 20 -11.12 -1.20 -11.74
CA PRO A 20 -12.13 -1.72 -12.67
C PRO A 20 -12.23 -3.24 -12.75
N HIS A 21 -11.17 -3.96 -12.39
CA HIS A 21 -11.11 -5.42 -12.47
C HIS A 21 -10.81 -6.01 -11.10
N TRP A 22 -11.72 -6.86 -10.60
CA TRP A 22 -11.64 -7.46 -9.26
C TRP A 22 -10.30 -8.16 -8.97
N ARG A 23 -9.76 -8.97 -9.90
CA ARG A 23 -8.42 -9.56 -9.77
C ARG A 23 -7.28 -8.57 -9.57
N SER A 24 -7.41 -7.34 -10.09
CA SER A 24 -6.39 -6.31 -9.85
C SER A 24 -6.50 -5.80 -8.41
N ALA A 25 -7.72 -5.61 -7.89
CA ALA A 25 -7.94 -5.24 -6.50
C ALA A 25 -7.44 -6.33 -5.53
N GLU A 26 -7.74 -7.59 -5.82
CA GLU A 26 -7.25 -8.75 -5.07
C GLU A 26 -5.71 -8.79 -5.04
N ARG A 27 -5.04 -8.64 -6.19
CA ARG A 27 -3.57 -8.57 -6.25
C ARG A 27 -2.98 -7.41 -5.46
N ILE A 28 -3.67 -6.27 -5.38
CA ILE A 28 -3.24 -5.12 -4.57
C ILE A 28 -3.35 -5.47 -3.09
N ASP A 29 -4.49 -6.02 -2.66
CA ASP A 29 -4.74 -6.43 -1.28
C ASP A 29 -3.73 -7.51 -0.83
N GLU A 30 -3.53 -8.56 -1.63
CA GLU A 30 -2.54 -9.61 -1.38
C GLU A 30 -1.11 -9.04 -1.24
N ALA A 31 -0.72 -8.09 -2.09
CA ALA A 31 0.60 -7.49 -2.03
C ALA A 31 0.79 -6.66 -0.74
N VAL A 32 -0.25 -5.94 -0.30
CA VAL A 32 -0.26 -5.18 0.95
C VAL A 32 -0.22 -6.12 2.17
N GLN A 33 -1.01 -7.20 2.14
CA GLN A 33 -1.02 -8.23 3.18
C GLN A 33 0.32 -8.93 3.31
N ARG A 34 0.91 -9.37 2.18
CA ARG A 34 2.25 -9.97 2.17
C ARG A 34 3.27 -9.01 2.75
N LEU A 35 3.23 -7.73 2.38
CA LEU A 35 4.15 -6.74 2.93
C LEU A 35 3.97 -6.59 4.45
N ALA A 36 2.75 -6.65 4.96
CA ALA A 36 2.50 -6.60 6.39
C ALA A 36 2.97 -7.87 7.12
N GLU A 37 2.81 -9.03 6.53
CA GLU A 37 3.22 -10.31 7.14
C GLU A 37 4.74 -10.48 7.15
N THR A 38 5.40 -10.20 6.03
CA THR A 38 6.80 -10.54 5.84
C THR A 38 7.73 -9.32 5.91
N GLY A 39 7.21 -8.10 5.76
CA GLY A 39 8.00 -6.89 5.57
C GLY A 39 8.63 -6.77 4.18
N GLU A 40 8.40 -7.74 3.28
CA GLU A 40 8.99 -7.80 1.94
C GLU A 40 8.01 -7.34 0.86
N GLY A 41 8.54 -6.69 -0.16
CA GLY A 41 7.79 -6.27 -1.34
C GLY A 41 8.60 -5.29 -2.18
N PRO A 42 8.25 -5.10 -3.46
CA PRO A 42 8.89 -4.11 -4.33
C PRO A 42 8.53 -2.71 -3.87
N THR A 43 9.23 -2.26 -2.82
CA THR A 43 9.01 -0.96 -2.18
C THR A 43 10.11 0.01 -2.53
N ARG A 44 9.74 1.27 -2.76
CA ARG A 44 10.68 2.38 -2.97
C ARG A 44 10.22 3.58 -2.16
N ARG A 45 11.14 4.45 -1.77
CA ARG A 45 10.80 5.74 -1.18
C ARG A 45 10.66 6.81 -2.24
N ALA A 46 9.67 7.67 -2.10
CA ALA A 46 9.49 8.83 -2.95
C ALA A 46 8.98 10.02 -2.16
N ALA A 47 9.35 11.22 -2.59
CA ALA A 47 8.76 12.45 -2.08
C ALA A 47 7.39 12.66 -2.74
N ILE A 48 6.32 12.66 -1.94
CA ILE A 48 4.95 12.98 -2.34
C ILE A 48 4.52 14.18 -1.50
N GLU A 49 4.20 15.30 -2.15
CA GLU A 49 3.74 16.53 -1.48
C GLU A 49 4.65 16.99 -0.34
N GLY A 50 5.97 16.86 -0.53
CA GLY A 50 6.98 17.26 0.47
C GLY A 50 7.18 16.26 1.61
N ARG A 51 6.55 15.09 1.57
CA ARG A 51 6.73 14.00 2.55
C ARG A 51 7.39 12.78 1.89
N LEU A 52 8.31 12.15 2.60
CA LEU A 52 8.90 10.88 2.17
C LEU A 52 7.94 9.74 2.50
N GLU A 53 7.33 9.16 1.46
CA GLU A 53 6.41 8.03 1.58
C GLU A 53 7.04 6.76 1.00
N ASP A 54 6.62 5.62 1.53
CA ASP A 54 6.94 4.32 0.92
C ASP A 54 5.89 4.03 -0.18
N ILE A 55 6.37 3.53 -1.31
CA ILE A 55 5.54 3.15 -2.45
C ILE A 55 5.72 1.66 -2.68
N LEU A 56 4.64 0.89 -2.62
CA LEU A 56 4.59 -0.51 -3.05
C LEU A 56 4.13 -0.60 -4.50
N LEU A 57 4.92 -1.23 -5.36
CA LEU A 57 4.62 -1.38 -6.78
C LEU A 57 3.77 -2.64 -7.03
N VAL A 58 2.59 -2.46 -7.63
CA VAL A 58 1.70 -3.56 -8.06
C VAL A 58 1.18 -3.23 -9.47
N PRO A 59 2.00 -3.40 -10.52
CA PRO A 59 1.64 -2.93 -11.87
C PRO A 59 0.26 -3.41 -12.35
N PRO A 60 -0.56 -2.52 -12.94
CA PRO A 60 -0.27 -1.14 -13.33
C PRO A 60 -0.57 -0.09 -12.25
N TYR A 61 -0.52 -0.45 -10.97
CA TYR A 61 -0.78 0.43 -9.83
C TYR A 61 0.46 0.62 -8.96
N PHE A 62 0.43 1.68 -8.17
CA PHE A 62 1.27 1.79 -6.99
C PHE A 62 0.44 2.19 -5.78
N VAL A 63 0.86 1.70 -4.63
CA VAL A 63 0.21 1.91 -3.34
C VAL A 63 1.09 2.84 -2.52
N VAL A 64 0.55 3.97 -2.10
CA VAL A 64 1.22 4.91 -1.22
C VAL A 64 0.94 4.51 0.22
N LEU A 65 1.99 4.32 1.01
CA LEU A 65 1.88 3.87 2.39
C LEU A 65 2.98 4.47 3.27
N SER A 66 2.71 4.53 4.58
CA SER A 66 3.72 4.84 5.59
C SER A 66 3.90 3.66 6.55
N ARG A 67 5.11 3.50 7.08
CA ARG A 67 5.43 2.52 8.14
C ARG A 67 5.68 3.24 9.46
N VAL A 68 4.76 3.09 10.40
CA VAL A 68 4.91 3.58 11.78
C VAL A 68 5.59 2.48 12.58
N ARG A 69 6.87 2.69 12.95
CA ARG A 69 7.71 1.62 13.54
C ARG A 69 7.34 1.34 14.99
N GLU A 70 6.94 2.37 15.71
CA GLU A 70 6.57 2.35 17.13
C GLU A 70 5.47 1.31 17.38
N ASP A 71 4.39 1.38 16.58
CA ASP A 71 3.22 0.49 16.70
C ASP A 71 3.22 -0.66 15.68
N ARG A 72 4.30 -0.78 14.88
CA ARG A 72 4.38 -1.71 13.74
C ARG A 72 3.14 -1.63 12.83
N THR A 73 2.72 -0.42 12.49
CA THR A 73 1.54 -0.20 11.65
C THR A 73 1.96 0.22 10.24
N ILE A 74 1.37 -0.40 9.23
CA ILE A 74 1.39 0.06 7.84
C ILE A 74 0.08 0.79 7.60
N VAL A 75 0.17 2.07 7.27
CA VAL A 75 -0.99 2.87 6.86
C VAL A 75 -1.00 2.98 5.35
N VAL A 76 -2.06 2.47 4.72
CA VAL A 76 -2.29 2.56 3.28
C VAL A 76 -3.09 3.82 2.99
N TRP A 77 -2.49 4.77 2.28
CA TRP A 77 -3.08 6.08 2.03
C TRP A 77 -3.88 6.15 0.74
N ARG A 78 -3.27 5.69 -0.37
CA ARG A 78 -3.81 5.83 -1.72
C ARG A 78 -3.42 4.64 -2.60
N ILE A 79 -4.27 4.33 -3.57
CA ILE A 79 -3.93 3.44 -4.69
C ILE A 79 -4.05 4.25 -5.97
N ILE A 80 -2.98 4.28 -6.76
CA ILE A 80 -2.90 5.12 -7.94
C ILE A 80 -2.50 4.24 -9.13
N ARG A 81 -3.29 4.30 -10.19
CA ARG A 81 -2.94 3.66 -11.47
C ARG A 81 -1.82 4.48 -12.13
N PHE A 82 -0.89 3.80 -12.81
CA PHE A 82 0.05 4.46 -13.70
C PHE A 82 -0.73 5.31 -14.70
N ALA A 83 -0.21 6.51 -14.96
CA ALA A 83 -0.68 7.35 -16.06
C ALA A 83 -0.29 6.73 -17.41
#